data_AF-A0A8I2FQW8-F1
#
_entry.id   AF-A0A8I2FQW8-F1
#
_cell.length_a   1.000
_cell.length_b   1.000
_cell.length_c   1.000
_cell.angle_alpha   90.00
_cell.angle_beta   90.00
_cell.angle_gamma   90.00
#
_symmetry.space_group_name_H-M   'P 1'
#
loop_
_entity.id
_entity.type
_entity.pdbx_description
1 polymer ?
#
loop_
_entity_poly.entity_id
_entity_poly.type
_entity_poly.pdbx_seq_one_letter_code
_entity_poly.pdbx_strand_id
1 'polypeptide(L)'
;MTIEEFLKTHFENKIKKYECLVLYDPDKKYKPIIRTITGYEVVDTEESTILGREKAMELWKQLGDNPGKAKQFLIYLPIKPPVKDEEIRENPYLAFEIGGAVFPHGDEDNFQSLCRKAFPDKIEQIDELFSHDPSPDFTTINAAVESDKGWPILRSLLDTESTRETLVAFLSPNPEQKNHLETSINWVNEFKQFVRDSLGLNIKSKSKNRQPLSDELWRYILFSEFVLDLPAALPDSLKNVPHAAETHKQLIYNTCDHLRNNKIHMETYIAKANEIAGELDLEKKCENITDFGQRDTFAFEEKSFLSPLGRLIIDKKLSAANKILNDRFNSIWVINDDLRHLLWTIAKRSLDLIEGIETAAELINEYSRDLDSLVSGYCERLYTVDKLHREFEQVVAETYGNYSPLEDLVSQVREAYNTYSANIQEIFIRLVKQNGWPLENRLRSTRVFNDLIDRHLMKRTRVAFFMVDALRYELGVELENLLNNEYNVSFRQVCVTGCGLWCYNLPS
;
A
#
# COMPACT_ATOMS: atom_id res chain seq x y z
N MET A 1 18.04 -5.98 19.02
CA MET A 1 16.80 -6.73 19.34
C MET A 1 17.20 -8.13 19.74
N THR A 2 16.83 -8.58 20.94
CA THR A 2 17.14 -9.95 21.38
C THR A 2 16.05 -10.94 20.95
N ILE A 3 16.33 -12.25 21.00
CA ILE A 3 15.32 -13.26 20.67
C ILE A 3 14.09 -13.20 21.59
N GLU A 4 14.28 -12.83 22.85
CA GLU A 4 13.21 -12.68 23.85
C GLU A 4 12.26 -11.53 23.52
N GLU A 5 12.79 -10.40 23.05
CA GLU A 5 11.99 -9.25 22.60
C GLU A 5 11.15 -9.62 21.37
N PHE A 6 11.77 -10.30 20.40
CA PHE A 6 11.07 -10.78 19.22
C PHE A 6 9.92 -11.73 19.57
N LEU A 7 10.18 -12.72 20.43
CA LEU A 7 9.17 -13.69 20.88
C LEU A 7 8.04 -13.01 21.65
N LYS A 8 8.35 -12.04 22.51
CA LYS A 8 7.34 -11.23 23.19
C LYS A 8 6.42 -10.53 22.19
N THR A 9 6.99 -9.80 21.22
CA THR A 9 6.21 -9.13 20.17
C THR A 9 5.42 -10.12 19.32
N HIS A 10 5.99 -11.29 19.03
CA HIS A 10 5.32 -12.36 18.29
C HIS A 10 4.05 -12.85 19.02
N PHE A 11 4.14 -13.11 20.33
CA PHE A 11 2.98 -13.49 21.14
C PHE A 11 1.95 -12.37 21.25
N GLU A 12 2.39 -11.13 21.51
CA GLU A 12 1.49 -9.98 21.58
C GLU A 12 0.73 -9.75 20.26
N ASN A 13 1.38 -9.96 19.11
CA ASN A 13 0.72 -9.85 17.81
C ASN A 13 -0.33 -10.94 17.60
N LYS A 14 -0.08 -12.19 18.04
CA LYS A 14 -1.09 -13.25 18.01
C LYS A 14 -2.27 -12.92 18.93
N ILE A 15 -2.01 -12.44 20.14
CA ILE A 15 -3.06 -12.02 21.08
C ILE A 15 -3.89 -10.87 20.50
N LYS A 16 -3.26 -9.84 19.91
CA LYS A 16 -3.97 -8.72 19.30
C LYS A 16 -4.88 -9.15 18.16
N LYS A 17 -4.41 -10.09 17.34
CA LYS A 17 -5.13 -10.56 16.14
C LYS A 17 -6.29 -11.50 16.46
N TYR A 18 -6.11 -12.40 17.42
CA TYR A 18 -7.06 -13.49 17.71
C TYR A 18 -7.76 -13.34 19.07
N GLU A 19 -7.47 -12.26 19.81
CA GLU A 19 -8.02 -11.90 21.14
C GLU A 19 -7.70 -12.87 22.29
N CYS A 20 -7.36 -14.12 21.96
CA CYS A 20 -6.94 -15.17 22.87
C CYS A 20 -5.81 -16.01 22.25
N LEU A 21 -4.79 -16.32 23.04
CA LEU A 21 -3.71 -17.23 22.66
C LEU A 21 -3.56 -18.36 23.68
N VAL A 22 -3.60 -19.60 23.22
CA VAL A 22 -3.27 -20.80 23.99
C VAL A 22 -1.82 -21.19 23.70
N LEU A 23 -0.94 -21.09 24.70
CA LEU A 23 0.49 -21.30 24.56
C LEU A 23 0.93 -22.57 25.29
N TYR A 24 1.31 -23.60 24.53
CA TYR A 24 1.93 -24.83 25.02
C TYR A 24 3.44 -24.68 25.13
N ASP A 25 3.99 -24.95 26.32
CA ASP A 25 5.41 -24.80 26.63
C ASP A 25 5.89 -25.94 27.55
N PRO A 26 6.03 -27.17 27.03
CA PRO A 26 6.39 -28.34 27.84
C PRO A 26 7.74 -28.19 28.56
N ASP A 27 8.68 -27.44 27.96
CA ASP A 27 10.02 -27.22 28.49
C ASP A 27 10.13 -25.93 29.34
N LYS A 28 9.03 -25.20 29.52
CA LYS A 28 8.94 -23.92 30.27
C LYS A 28 9.91 -22.85 29.75
N LYS A 29 10.26 -22.92 28.47
CA LYS A 29 11.24 -22.04 27.81
C LYS A 29 10.73 -20.62 27.68
N TYR A 30 9.45 -20.44 27.40
CA TYR A 30 8.81 -19.14 27.17
C TYR A 30 8.22 -18.53 28.45
N LYS A 31 8.16 -19.29 29.56
CA LYS A 31 7.67 -18.81 30.86
C LYS A 31 8.27 -17.47 31.32
N PRO A 32 9.59 -17.23 31.23
CA PRO A 32 10.17 -15.94 31.60
C PRO A 32 9.62 -14.78 30.76
N ILE A 33 9.42 -15.02 29.45
CA ILE A 33 8.91 -14.03 28.50
C ILE A 33 7.45 -13.70 28.81
N ILE A 34 6.63 -14.71 29.07
CA ILE A 34 5.20 -14.54 29.38
C ILE A 34 4.99 -13.66 30.62
N ARG A 35 5.87 -13.76 31.62
CA ARG A 35 5.83 -12.89 32.81
C ARG A 35 6.11 -11.42 32.52
N THR A 36 6.75 -11.11 31.40
CA THR A 36 7.05 -9.73 30.97
C THR A 36 5.99 -9.12 30.07
N ILE A 37 4.97 -9.90 29.66
CA ILE A 37 3.86 -9.41 28.84
C ILE A 37 2.97 -8.51 29.72
N THR A 38 2.73 -7.30 29.25
CA THR A 38 1.95 -6.27 29.97
C THR A 38 0.78 -5.80 29.10
N GLY A 39 -0.37 -5.51 29.71
CA GLY A 39 -1.57 -5.06 28.99
C GLY A 39 -2.53 -6.18 28.59
N TYR A 40 -2.13 -7.44 28.80
CA TYR A 40 -2.94 -8.65 28.60
C TYR A 40 -3.08 -9.40 29.92
N GLU A 41 -4.19 -10.12 30.10
CA GLU A 41 -4.35 -11.00 31.25
C GLU A 41 -3.67 -12.34 30.96
N VAL A 42 -2.81 -12.83 31.86
CA VAL A 42 -2.17 -14.15 31.73
C VAL A 42 -2.85 -15.13 32.67
N VAL A 43 -3.30 -16.26 32.12
CA VAL A 43 -3.87 -17.39 32.84
C VAL A 43 -2.80 -18.48 32.89
N ASP A 44 -2.04 -18.51 33.99
CA ASP A 44 -1.08 -19.58 34.28
C ASP A 44 -1.82 -20.81 34.83
N THR A 45 -1.64 -21.95 34.20
CA THR A 45 -2.34 -23.21 34.54
C THR A 45 -1.45 -24.20 35.29
N GLU A 46 -0.20 -23.84 35.58
CA GLU A 46 0.81 -24.73 36.19
C GLU A 46 0.36 -25.31 37.53
N GLU A 47 -0.32 -24.52 38.36
CA GLU A 47 -0.77 -24.94 39.70
C GLU A 47 -2.11 -25.69 39.66
N SER A 48 -2.99 -25.37 38.70
CA SER A 48 -4.30 -26.01 38.59
C SER A 48 -4.94 -25.78 37.23
N THR A 49 -5.15 -26.88 36.49
CA THR A 49 -5.92 -26.89 35.24
C THR A 49 -7.37 -26.45 35.46
N ILE A 50 -7.98 -26.80 36.59
CA ILE A 50 -9.39 -26.49 36.87
C ILE A 50 -9.55 -24.98 37.08
N LEU A 51 -8.75 -24.39 37.95
CA LEU A 51 -8.81 -22.95 38.23
C LEU A 51 -8.38 -22.13 37.01
N GLY A 52 -7.37 -22.60 36.29
CA GLY A 52 -6.95 -21.97 35.03
C GLY A 52 -8.07 -21.97 33.98
N ARG A 53 -8.78 -23.10 33.82
CA ARG A 53 -9.93 -23.19 32.90
C ARG A 53 -11.06 -22.25 33.32
N GLU A 54 -11.38 -22.21 34.61
CA GLU A 54 -12.44 -21.34 35.14
C GLU A 54 -12.13 -19.87 34.83
N LYS A 55 -10.91 -19.42 35.16
CA LYS A 55 -10.45 -18.05 34.86
C LYS A 55 -10.47 -17.74 33.35
N ALA A 56 -10.00 -18.67 32.52
CA ALA A 56 -10.04 -18.51 31.06
C ALA A 56 -11.48 -18.36 30.52
N MET A 57 -12.42 -19.13 31.06
CA MET A 57 -13.83 -19.07 30.67
C MET A 57 -14.49 -17.74 31.09
N GLU A 58 -14.15 -17.21 32.27
CA GLU A 58 -14.61 -15.89 32.70
C GLU A 58 -14.14 -14.77 31.76
N LEU A 59 -12.85 -14.78 31.40
CA LEU A 59 -12.28 -13.80 30.46
C LEU A 59 -12.91 -13.94 29.07
N TRP A 60 -13.17 -15.16 28.62
CA TRP A 60 -13.82 -15.42 27.33
C TRP A 60 -15.24 -14.88 27.26
N LYS A 61 -16.03 -15.03 28.34
CA LYS A 61 -17.37 -14.44 28.43
C LYS A 61 -17.30 -12.91 28.36
N GLN A 62 -16.33 -12.31 29.06
CA GLN A 62 -16.14 -10.85 29.03
C GLN A 62 -15.83 -10.32 27.63
N LEU A 63 -15.03 -11.05 26.83
CA LEU A 63 -14.77 -10.72 25.42
C LEU A 63 -16.08 -10.69 24.60
N GLY A 64 -16.94 -11.69 24.77
CA GLY A 64 -18.23 -11.77 24.08
C GLY A 64 -19.22 -10.67 24.46
N ASP A 65 -19.27 -10.30 25.75
CA ASP A 65 -20.22 -9.29 26.26
C ASP A 65 -19.80 -7.85 25.91
N ASN A 66 -18.51 -7.58 25.68
CA ASN A 66 -17.98 -6.24 25.40
C ASN A 66 -16.86 -6.25 24.33
N PRO A 67 -17.19 -6.51 23.05
CA PRO A 67 -16.21 -6.57 21.98
C PRO A 67 -15.44 -5.24 21.86
N GLY A 68 -14.10 -5.33 21.83
CA GLY A 68 -13.18 -4.19 21.72
C GLY A 68 -12.90 -3.42 23.01
N LYS A 69 -13.57 -3.71 24.13
CA LYS A 69 -13.29 -3.11 25.47
C LYS A 69 -12.77 -4.11 26.50
N ALA A 70 -13.02 -5.40 26.28
CA ALA A 70 -12.58 -6.45 27.17
C ALA A 70 -11.08 -6.74 27.02
N LYS A 71 -10.45 -7.21 28.11
CA LYS A 71 -9.03 -7.54 28.12
C LYS A 71 -8.78 -8.84 27.34
N GLN A 72 -8.02 -8.74 26.26
CA GLN A 72 -7.43 -9.88 25.57
C GLN A 72 -6.50 -10.65 26.52
N PHE A 73 -6.35 -11.95 26.32
CA PHE A 73 -5.65 -12.80 27.30
C PHE A 73 -4.88 -13.97 26.69
N LEU A 74 -3.93 -14.50 27.46
CA LEU A 74 -3.09 -15.64 27.11
C LEU A 74 -3.29 -16.76 28.14
N ILE A 75 -3.48 -17.99 27.67
CA ILE A 75 -3.51 -19.20 28.49
C ILE A 75 -2.15 -19.89 28.36
N TYR A 76 -1.42 -20.00 29.47
CA TYR A 76 -0.12 -20.66 29.52
C TYR A 76 -0.27 -22.09 30.02
N LEU A 77 0.14 -23.05 29.18
CA LEU A 77 0.02 -24.49 29.40
C LEU A 77 1.43 -25.12 29.42
N PRO A 78 2.01 -25.43 30.59
CA PRO A 78 3.34 -26.06 30.69
C PRO A 78 3.28 -27.58 30.42
N ILE A 79 2.58 -27.97 29.36
CA ILE A 79 2.36 -29.37 28.94
C ILE A 79 2.56 -29.49 27.43
N LYS A 80 2.65 -30.72 26.93
CA LYS A 80 2.70 -30.96 25.48
C LYS A 80 1.33 -30.71 24.86
N PRO A 81 1.27 -30.17 23.62
CA PRO A 81 0.01 -30.07 22.91
C PRO A 81 -0.57 -31.48 22.65
N PRO A 82 -1.88 -31.67 22.80
CA PRO A 82 -2.52 -32.96 22.53
C PRO A 82 -2.46 -33.28 21.03
N VAL A 83 -2.10 -34.51 20.68
CA VAL A 83 -1.93 -34.92 19.26
C VAL A 83 -2.92 -36.01 18.86
N LYS A 84 -3.26 -36.92 19.78
CA LYS A 84 -4.19 -38.00 19.48
C LYS A 84 -5.64 -37.54 19.65
N ASP A 85 -6.56 -38.10 18.86
CA ASP A 85 -7.99 -37.79 18.93
C ASP A 85 -8.59 -37.96 20.35
N GLU A 86 -8.09 -38.93 21.12
CA GLU A 86 -8.49 -39.14 22.52
C GLU A 86 -8.02 -37.98 23.42
N GLU A 87 -6.77 -37.55 23.28
CA GLU A 87 -6.17 -36.44 24.04
C GLU A 87 -6.82 -35.11 23.69
N ILE A 88 -7.14 -34.89 22.41
CA ILE A 88 -7.84 -33.69 21.93
C ILE A 88 -9.25 -33.63 22.53
N ARG A 89 -9.94 -34.77 22.61
CA ARG A 89 -11.30 -34.85 23.19
C ARG A 89 -11.31 -34.55 24.68
N GLU A 90 -10.27 -34.97 25.40
CA GLU A 90 -10.13 -34.72 26.84
C GLU A 90 -9.53 -33.35 27.16
N ASN A 91 -8.98 -32.64 26.17
CA ASN A 91 -8.36 -31.34 26.36
C ASN A 91 -9.40 -30.28 26.78
N PRO A 92 -9.31 -29.74 28.01
CA PRO A 92 -10.23 -28.68 28.42
C PRO A 92 -10.07 -27.44 27.52
N TYR A 93 -8.88 -27.08 27.08
CA TYR A 93 -8.66 -25.80 26.41
C TYR A 93 -9.01 -25.78 24.92
N LEU A 94 -9.49 -26.90 24.36
CA LEU A 94 -9.84 -27.03 22.93
C LEU A 94 -10.76 -25.91 22.41
N ALA A 95 -11.74 -25.47 23.21
CA ALA A 95 -12.65 -24.41 22.80
C ALA A 95 -11.92 -23.06 22.54
N PHE A 96 -10.89 -22.76 23.33
CA PHE A 96 -10.08 -21.55 23.19
C PHE A 96 -9.09 -21.66 22.03
N GLU A 97 -8.60 -22.86 21.74
CA GLU A 97 -7.75 -23.12 20.58
C GLU A 97 -8.51 -22.92 19.26
N ILE A 98 -9.76 -23.38 19.20
CA ILE A 98 -10.62 -23.23 18.01
C ILE A 98 -11.06 -21.78 17.83
N GLY A 99 -11.43 -21.11 18.93
CA GLY A 99 -11.94 -19.73 18.87
C GLY A 99 -10.86 -18.66 18.80
N GLY A 100 -9.63 -18.98 19.22
CA GLY A 100 -8.49 -18.05 19.28
C GLY A 100 -7.32 -18.55 18.43
N ALA A 101 -6.11 -18.40 18.95
CA ALA A 101 -4.91 -18.96 18.37
C ALA A 101 -4.25 -19.97 19.31
N VAL A 102 -3.49 -20.91 18.73
CA VAL A 102 -2.63 -21.85 19.45
C VAL A 102 -1.17 -21.60 19.11
N PHE A 103 -0.27 -21.82 20.07
CA PHE A 103 1.17 -21.80 19.88
C PHE A 103 1.81 -22.99 20.60
N PRO A 104 2.75 -23.71 19.98
CA PRO A 104 3.15 -23.58 18.57
C PRO A 104 2.08 -24.14 17.61
N HIS A 105 1.92 -23.50 16.44
CA HIS A 105 1.06 -23.96 15.34
C HIS A 105 1.86 -24.24 14.06
N GLY A 106 2.13 -25.51 13.80
CA GLY A 106 2.91 -25.96 12.63
C GLY A 106 4.41 -25.66 12.73
N ASP A 107 5.14 -25.97 11.66
CA ASP A 107 6.61 -25.85 11.61
C ASP A 107 7.10 -24.39 11.65
N GLU A 108 6.23 -23.44 11.36
CA GLU A 108 6.54 -22.02 11.36
C GLU A 108 6.73 -21.40 12.75
N ASP A 109 6.13 -22.02 13.77
CA ASP A 109 6.24 -21.64 15.18
C ASP A 109 7.29 -22.50 15.91
N ASN A 110 8.03 -23.34 15.19
CA ASN A 110 9.15 -24.06 15.79
C ASN A 110 10.25 -23.06 16.20
N PHE A 111 11.02 -23.39 17.25
CA PHE A 111 11.96 -22.44 17.84
C PHE A 111 13.05 -21.99 16.84
N GLN A 112 13.55 -22.90 15.99
CA GLN A 112 14.55 -22.58 14.97
C GLN A 112 14.01 -21.61 13.91
N SER A 113 12.79 -21.83 13.41
CA SER A 113 12.06 -20.97 12.48
C SER A 113 11.82 -19.60 13.09
N LEU A 114 11.49 -19.53 14.38
CA LEU A 114 11.35 -18.26 15.11
C LEU A 114 12.69 -17.54 15.24
N CYS A 115 13.80 -18.24 15.49
CA CYS A 115 15.14 -17.64 15.47
C CYS A 115 15.52 -17.12 14.07
N ARG A 116 15.24 -17.87 12.99
CA ARG A 116 15.46 -17.42 11.61
C ARG A 116 14.63 -16.18 11.27
N LYS A 117 13.38 -16.12 11.74
CA LYS A 117 12.49 -14.95 11.59
C LYS A 117 12.99 -13.75 12.41
N ALA A 118 13.54 -13.98 13.60
CA ALA A 118 14.09 -12.94 14.47
C ALA A 118 15.39 -12.34 13.90
N PHE A 119 16.22 -13.17 13.25
CA PHE A 119 17.50 -12.78 12.68
C PHE A 119 17.66 -13.26 11.23
N PRO A 120 16.95 -12.65 10.27
CA PRO A 120 16.96 -13.09 8.87
C PRO A 120 18.34 -13.01 8.21
N ASP A 121 19.21 -12.11 8.69
CA ASP A 121 20.56 -11.91 8.15
C ASP A 121 21.59 -12.93 8.66
N LYS A 122 21.21 -13.84 9.59
CA LYS A 122 22.12 -14.79 10.27
C LYS A 122 21.64 -16.24 10.21
N ILE A 123 20.82 -16.58 9.22
CA ILE A 123 20.20 -17.91 9.08
C ILE A 123 21.24 -19.04 9.07
N GLU A 124 22.36 -18.89 8.35
CA GLU A 124 23.40 -19.93 8.28
C GLU A 124 24.03 -20.22 9.65
N GLN A 125 24.31 -19.17 10.43
CA GLN A 125 24.89 -19.29 11.77
C GLN A 125 23.89 -19.92 12.76
N ILE A 126 22.62 -19.57 12.62
CA ILE A 126 21.53 -20.19 13.39
C ILE A 126 21.44 -21.67 13.02
N ASP A 127 21.47 -22.02 11.74
CA ASP A 127 21.37 -23.41 11.30
C ASP A 127 22.55 -24.25 11.74
N GLU A 128 23.77 -23.69 11.70
CA GLU A 128 24.95 -24.32 12.25
C GLU A 128 24.82 -24.55 13.76
N LEU A 129 24.35 -23.54 14.51
CA LEU A 129 24.13 -23.67 15.96
C LEU A 129 23.11 -24.77 16.28
N PHE A 130 21.98 -24.81 15.57
CA PHE A 130 20.94 -25.82 15.76
C PHE A 130 21.35 -27.23 15.30
N SER A 131 22.36 -27.34 14.42
CA SER A 131 22.95 -28.63 14.05
C SER A 131 23.78 -29.26 15.17
N HIS A 132 24.33 -28.43 16.06
CA HIS A 132 25.15 -28.84 17.20
C HIS A 132 24.36 -28.96 18.50
N ASP A 133 23.40 -28.07 18.71
CA ASP A 133 22.48 -28.08 19.85
C ASP A 133 21.02 -27.96 19.35
N PRO A 134 20.20 -29.01 19.46
CA PRO A 134 18.80 -28.98 19.02
C PRO A 134 17.89 -28.01 19.79
N SER A 135 18.29 -27.55 20.98
CA SER A 135 17.51 -26.59 21.78
C SER A 135 18.42 -25.62 22.55
N PRO A 136 19.10 -24.71 21.86
CA PRO A 136 19.97 -23.73 22.50
C PRO A 136 19.17 -22.77 23.38
N ASP A 137 19.78 -22.27 24.44
CA ASP A 137 19.18 -21.24 25.29
C ASP A 137 19.22 -19.86 24.62
N PHE A 138 18.44 -18.91 25.15
CA PHE A 138 18.34 -17.58 24.57
C PHE A 138 19.68 -16.82 24.59
N THR A 139 20.45 -17.00 25.66
CA THR A 139 21.79 -16.41 25.82
C THR A 139 22.76 -16.88 24.73
N THR A 140 22.74 -18.16 24.37
CA THR A 140 23.60 -18.73 23.34
C THR A 140 23.20 -18.26 21.95
N ILE A 141 21.88 -18.14 21.68
CA ILE A 141 21.37 -17.56 20.43
C ILE A 141 21.78 -16.10 20.31
N ASN A 142 21.53 -15.30 21.34
CA ASN A 142 21.89 -13.89 21.34
C ASN A 142 23.40 -13.72 21.21
N ALA A 143 24.22 -14.52 21.90
CA ALA A 143 25.68 -14.46 21.80
C ALA A 143 26.22 -14.91 20.43
N ALA A 144 25.63 -15.94 19.82
CA ALA A 144 26.02 -16.39 18.48
C ALA A 144 25.68 -15.33 17.42
N VAL A 145 24.55 -14.64 17.58
CA VAL A 145 24.14 -13.53 16.71
C VAL A 145 24.92 -12.25 17.00
N GLU A 146 25.30 -12.00 18.26
CA GLU A 146 26.16 -10.88 18.67
C GLU A 146 27.63 -11.09 18.29
N SER A 147 28.05 -12.33 18.02
CA SER A 147 29.40 -12.67 17.55
C SER A 147 29.67 -12.24 16.09
N ASP A 148 29.13 -11.10 15.70
CA ASP A 148 29.51 -10.46 14.45
C ASP A 148 30.96 -10.00 14.52
N LYS A 149 31.69 -10.17 13.41
CA LYS A 149 33.01 -9.59 13.17
C LYS A 149 32.91 -8.09 13.35
N GLY A 150 33.03 -7.63 14.59
CA GLY A 150 32.80 -6.23 14.93
C GLY A 150 33.74 -5.39 14.10
N TRP A 151 33.17 -4.45 13.37
CA TRP A 151 33.90 -3.35 12.76
C TRP A 151 33.83 -2.18 13.74
N PRO A 152 34.54 -2.23 14.89
CA PRO A 152 34.34 -1.31 16.01
C PRO A 152 34.62 0.14 15.63
N ILE A 153 35.55 0.37 14.70
CA ILE A 153 35.89 1.74 14.28
C ILE A 153 34.70 2.34 13.53
N LEU A 154 34.10 1.62 12.60
CA LEU A 154 32.93 2.06 11.85
C LEU A 154 31.70 2.21 12.74
N ARG A 155 31.41 1.24 13.62
CA ARG A 155 30.27 1.35 14.53
C ARG A 155 30.39 2.55 15.46
N SER A 156 31.58 2.78 16.02
CA SER A 156 31.83 3.92 16.89
C SER A 156 31.80 5.26 16.16
N LEU A 157 32.27 5.32 14.91
CA LEU A 157 32.28 6.58 14.12
C LEU A 157 30.90 6.95 13.59
N LEU A 158 30.11 5.94 13.21
CA LEU A 158 28.79 6.12 12.60
C LEU A 158 27.64 6.04 13.60
N ASP A 159 27.89 5.58 14.83
CA ASP A 159 26.87 5.33 15.85
C ASP A 159 25.78 4.38 15.32
N THR A 160 26.20 3.16 14.96
CA THR A 160 25.32 2.16 14.32
C THR A 160 25.44 0.79 14.98
N GLU A 161 24.33 0.07 15.06
CA GLU A 161 24.25 -1.23 15.74
C GLU A 161 24.14 -2.40 14.75
N SER A 162 23.63 -2.16 13.54
CA SER A 162 23.44 -3.19 12.50
C SER A 162 24.19 -2.92 11.20
N THR A 163 24.49 -3.98 10.42
CA THR A 163 25.08 -3.89 9.08
C THR A 163 24.31 -2.95 8.16
N ARG A 164 22.97 -3.03 8.17
CA ARG A 164 22.10 -2.16 7.37
C ARG A 164 22.26 -0.70 7.77
N GLU A 165 22.25 -0.39 9.07
CA GLU A 165 22.47 0.97 9.56
C GLU A 165 23.85 1.50 9.19
N THR A 166 24.90 0.68 9.33
CA THR A 166 26.26 1.04 8.93
C THR A 166 26.32 1.35 7.42
N LEU A 167 25.65 0.57 6.56
CA LEU A 167 25.55 0.85 5.13
C LEU A 167 24.83 2.18 4.85
N VAL A 168 23.66 2.39 5.45
CA VAL A 168 22.85 3.61 5.27
C VAL A 168 23.63 4.85 5.74
N ALA A 169 24.19 4.79 6.96
CA ALA A 169 24.97 5.88 7.54
C ALA A 169 26.23 6.19 6.71
N PHE A 170 26.84 5.20 6.06
CA PHE A 170 27.98 5.47 5.18
C PHE A 170 27.56 6.12 3.85
N LEU A 171 26.45 5.67 3.27
CA LEU A 171 25.92 6.13 1.98
C LEU A 171 25.32 7.54 2.05
N SER A 172 24.53 7.80 3.10
CA SER A 172 23.83 9.06 3.35
C SER A 172 24.06 9.53 4.79
N PRO A 173 25.30 9.90 5.16
CA PRO A 173 25.64 10.30 6.52
C PRO A 173 24.94 11.60 6.92
N ASN A 174 24.60 11.73 8.20
CA ASN A 174 24.25 13.01 8.79
C ASN A 174 25.48 13.94 8.88
N PRO A 175 25.32 15.24 9.17
CA PRO A 175 26.44 16.18 9.20
C PRO A 175 27.59 15.79 10.15
N GLU A 176 27.27 15.18 11.30
CA GLU A 176 28.25 14.76 12.29
C GLU A 176 29.05 13.53 11.83
N GLN A 177 28.35 12.49 11.37
CA GLN A 177 28.94 11.30 10.77
C GLN A 177 29.84 11.65 9.58
N LYS A 178 29.39 12.58 8.73
CA LYS A 178 30.18 13.05 7.58
C LYS A 178 31.49 13.69 8.04
N ASN A 179 31.44 14.56 9.04
CA ASN A 179 32.63 15.20 9.60
C ASN A 179 33.60 14.17 10.21
N HIS A 180 33.10 13.16 10.94
CA HIS A 180 33.91 12.07 11.48
C HIS A 180 34.62 11.26 10.38
N LEU A 181 33.93 10.97 9.27
CA LEU A 181 34.49 10.25 8.12
C LEU A 181 35.52 11.09 7.34
N GLU A 182 35.41 12.41 7.35
CA GLU A 182 36.34 13.33 6.68
C GLU A 182 37.60 13.61 7.53
N THR A 183 37.51 13.51 8.85
CA THR A 183 38.61 13.83 9.79
C THR A 183 39.55 12.64 10.03
N SER A 184 39.11 11.41 9.75
CA SER A 184 39.90 10.18 9.97
C SER A 184 39.96 9.34 8.69
N ILE A 185 41.01 8.52 8.55
CA ILE A 185 41.14 7.52 7.47
C ILE A 185 41.30 6.09 8.00
N ASN A 186 41.29 5.91 9.33
CA ASN A 186 41.56 4.61 9.97
C ASN A 186 40.44 3.59 9.73
N TRP A 187 39.27 4.07 9.34
CA TRP A 187 38.11 3.24 8.98
C TRP A 187 38.20 2.65 7.56
N VAL A 188 39.07 3.14 6.67
CA VAL A 188 39.04 2.77 5.23
C VAL A 188 39.27 1.27 5.00
N ASN A 189 40.25 0.68 5.68
CA ASN A 189 40.54 -0.76 5.54
C ASN A 189 39.44 -1.61 6.15
N GLU A 190 38.94 -1.19 7.32
CA GLU A 190 37.82 -1.85 7.99
C GLU A 190 36.55 -1.80 7.13
N PHE A 191 36.29 -0.67 6.46
CA PHE A 191 35.16 -0.49 5.54
C PHE A 191 35.25 -1.39 4.32
N LYS A 192 36.43 -1.53 3.71
CA LYS A 192 36.61 -2.46 2.60
C LYS A 192 36.37 -3.90 3.02
N GLN A 193 36.77 -4.27 4.23
CA GLN A 193 36.52 -5.60 4.79
C GLN A 193 35.04 -5.79 5.13
N PHE A 194 34.39 -4.80 5.73
CA PHE A 194 32.96 -4.75 6.02
C PHE A 194 32.12 -4.99 4.76
N VAL A 195 32.35 -4.21 3.71
CA VAL A 195 31.62 -4.32 2.45
C VAL A 195 31.88 -5.67 1.75
N ARG A 196 33.11 -6.19 1.81
CA ARG A 196 33.42 -7.53 1.30
C ARG A 196 32.65 -8.61 2.05
N ASP A 197 32.68 -8.57 3.39
CA ASP A 197 32.06 -9.59 4.23
C ASP A 197 30.53 -9.50 4.21
N SER A 198 29.97 -8.31 4.03
CA SER A 198 28.52 -8.07 4.10
C SER A 198 27.82 -8.13 2.76
N LEU A 199 28.51 -7.79 1.65
CA LEU A 199 27.89 -7.65 0.32
C LEU A 199 28.65 -8.42 -0.78
N GLY A 200 29.76 -9.07 -0.46
CA GLY A 200 30.63 -9.73 -1.45
C GLY A 200 31.40 -8.77 -2.37
N LEU A 201 31.33 -7.46 -2.14
CA LEU A 201 31.95 -6.45 -3.02
C LEU A 201 33.41 -6.19 -2.64
N ASN A 202 34.31 -6.32 -3.62
CA ASN A 202 35.69 -5.85 -3.52
C ASN A 202 35.83 -4.44 -4.09
N ILE A 203 35.87 -3.44 -3.20
CA ILE A 203 36.03 -2.04 -3.60
C ILE A 203 37.36 -1.80 -4.32
N LYS A 204 37.27 -1.36 -5.57
CA LYS A 204 38.42 -1.11 -6.46
C LYS A 204 39.04 0.26 -6.23
N SER A 205 38.26 1.23 -5.76
CA SER A 205 38.74 2.58 -5.49
C SER A 205 39.92 2.56 -4.50
N LYS A 206 41.02 3.21 -4.90
CA LYS A 206 42.23 3.41 -4.07
C LYS A 206 42.13 4.67 -3.20
N SER A 207 41.03 5.41 -3.32
CA SER A 207 40.79 6.62 -2.54
C SER A 207 40.75 6.29 -1.04
N LYS A 208 41.25 7.24 -0.24
CA LYS A 208 41.08 7.25 1.23
C LYS A 208 39.92 8.15 1.67
N ASN A 209 39.32 8.88 0.73
CA ASN A 209 38.19 9.76 0.99
C ASN A 209 36.89 8.96 0.88
N ARG A 210 35.88 9.33 1.67
CA ARG A 210 34.55 8.71 1.67
C ARG A 210 33.87 8.74 0.31
N GLN A 211 33.86 9.89 -0.38
CA GLN A 211 33.03 10.10 -1.57
C GLN A 211 33.25 9.04 -2.67
N PRO A 212 34.49 8.78 -3.15
CA PRO A 212 34.69 7.77 -4.19
C PRO A 212 34.38 6.33 -3.76
N LEU A 213 34.46 6.04 -2.46
CA LEU A 213 34.08 4.73 -1.90
C LEU A 213 32.55 4.62 -1.82
N SER A 214 31.89 5.72 -1.45
CA SER A 214 30.43 5.83 -1.41
C SER A 214 29.82 5.75 -2.80
N ASP A 215 30.42 6.37 -3.82
CA ASP A 215 29.92 6.32 -5.20
C ASP A 215 29.99 4.89 -5.77
N GLU A 216 31.09 4.18 -5.52
CA GLU A 216 31.23 2.77 -5.90
C GLU A 216 30.20 1.88 -5.18
N LEU A 217 29.94 2.15 -3.89
CA LEU A 217 28.95 1.41 -3.12
C LEU A 217 27.50 1.73 -3.55
N TRP A 218 27.16 3.00 -3.82
CA TRP A 218 25.86 3.40 -4.35
C TRP A 218 25.56 2.69 -5.67
N ARG A 219 26.53 2.72 -6.60
CA ARG A 219 26.41 2.05 -7.90
C ARG A 219 26.19 0.55 -7.73
N TYR A 220 26.94 -0.10 -6.84
CA TYR A 220 26.79 -1.52 -6.59
C TYR A 220 25.43 -1.87 -5.98
N ILE A 221 24.98 -1.15 -4.95
CA ILE A 221 23.73 -1.46 -4.24
C ILE A 221 22.51 -1.25 -5.13
N LEU A 222 22.40 -0.09 -5.79
CA LEU A 222 21.25 0.19 -6.66
C LEU A 222 21.23 -0.73 -7.88
N PHE A 223 22.38 -0.95 -8.52
CA PHE A 223 22.42 -1.89 -9.63
C PHE A 223 22.13 -3.33 -9.17
N SER A 224 22.52 -3.71 -7.94
CA SER A 224 22.15 -5.02 -7.39
C SER A 224 20.65 -5.16 -7.15
N GLU A 225 19.99 -4.14 -6.58
CA GLU A 225 18.54 -4.18 -6.38
C GLU A 225 17.81 -4.40 -7.71
N PHE A 226 18.17 -3.60 -8.73
CA PHE A 226 17.64 -3.71 -10.09
C PHE A 226 17.83 -5.11 -10.67
N VAL A 227 19.04 -5.66 -10.61
CA VAL A 227 19.35 -6.98 -11.17
C VAL A 227 18.63 -8.12 -10.44
N LEU A 228 18.55 -8.04 -9.10
CA LEU A 228 17.96 -9.09 -8.27
C LEU A 228 16.43 -9.12 -8.36
N ASP A 229 15.81 -8.01 -8.75
CA ASP A 229 14.37 -7.89 -8.99
C ASP A 229 13.97 -8.22 -10.43
N LEU A 230 14.90 -8.06 -11.38
CA LEU A 230 14.65 -8.27 -12.80
C LEU A 230 14.25 -9.74 -13.11
N PRO A 231 13.04 -10.00 -13.64
CA PRO A 231 12.60 -11.35 -14.01
C PRO A 231 13.26 -11.88 -15.29
N ALA A 232 13.77 -10.97 -16.12
CA ALA A 232 14.40 -11.25 -17.40
C ALA A 232 15.93 -11.33 -17.31
N ALA A 233 16.57 -11.92 -18.33
CA ALA A 233 18.02 -11.92 -18.41
C ALA A 233 18.58 -10.52 -18.68
N LEU A 234 19.69 -10.18 -18.00
CA LEU A 234 20.40 -8.93 -18.23
C LEU A 234 20.94 -8.81 -19.67
N PRO A 235 20.85 -7.63 -20.29
CA PRO A 235 21.49 -7.35 -21.57
C PRO A 235 23.00 -7.60 -21.53
N ASP A 236 23.57 -8.11 -22.63
CA ASP A 236 25.01 -8.44 -22.72
C ASP A 236 25.92 -7.25 -22.38
N SER A 237 25.49 -6.03 -22.73
CA SER A 237 26.21 -4.79 -22.42
C SER A 237 26.35 -4.49 -20.93
N LEU A 238 25.52 -5.09 -20.08
CA LEU A 238 25.48 -4.87 -18.64
C LEU A 238 26.04 -6.04 -17.82
N LYS A 239 26.32 -7.20 -18.42
CA LYS A 239 26.81 -8.41 -17.73
C LYS A 239 28.11 -8.20 -16.92
N ASN A 240 28.94 -7.24 -17.32
CA ASN A 240 30.21 -6.95 -16.64
C ASN A 240 30.08 -5.90 -15.52
N VAL A 241 28.89 -5.33 -15.31
CA VAL A 241 28.66 -4.39 -14.21
C VAL A 241 28.56 -5.20 -12.91
N PRO A 242 29.38 -4.91 -11.88
CA PRO A 242 29.35 -5.66 -10.62
C PRO A 242 27.99 -5.53 -9.93
N HIS A 243 27.43 -6.66 -9.50
CA HIS A 243 26.22 -6.74 -8.68
C HIS A 243 26.34 -7.88 -7.66
N ALA A 244 25.50 -7.84 -6.63
CA ALA A 244 25.46 -8.84 -5.58
C ALA A 244 24.90 -10.17 -6.08
N ALA A 245 25.37 -11.26 -5.45
CA ALA A 245 24.76 -12.58 -5.58
C ALA A 245 23.43 -12.65 -4.81
N GLU A 246 22.57 -13.60 -5.18
CA GLU A 246 21.24 -13.81 -4.59
C GLU A 246 21.28 -13.96 -3.06
N THR A 247 22.37 -14.48 -2.50
CA THR A 247 22.58 -14.63 -1.05
C THR A 247 22.51 -13.32 -0.27
N HIS A 248 22.81 -12.18 -0.90
CA HIS A 248 22.79 -10.86 -0.26
C HIS A 248 21.50 -10.06 -0.53
N LYS A 249 20.52 -10.66 -1.20
CA LYS A 249 19.32 -9.97 -1.69
C LYS A 249 18.53 -9.26 -0.60
N GLN A 250 18.30 -9.94 0.52
CA GLN A 250 17.53 -9.37 1.64
C GLN A 250 18.21 -8.13 2.21
N LEU A 251 19.53 -8.16 2.39
CA LEU A 251 20.27 -7.00 2.88
C LEU A 251 20.20 -5.83 1.89
N ILE A 252 20.38 -6.08 0.59
CA ILE A 252 20.25 -5.06 -0.46
C ILE A 252 18.85 -4.42 -0.43
N TYR A 253 17.79 -5.23 -0.45
CA TYR A 253 16.42 -4.75 -0.44
C TYR A 253 16.11 -3.96 0.83
N ASN A 254 16.51 -4.47 2.00
CA ASN A 254 16.30 -3.78 3.27
C ASN A 254 17.04 -2.44 3.34
N THR A 255 18.27 -2.37 2.79
CA THR A 255 19.03 -1.12 2.71
C THR A 255 18.35 -0.12 1.77
N CYS A 256 17.96 -0.54 0.56
CA CYS A 256 17.27 0.31 -0.40
C CYS A 256 15.90 0.80 0.12
N ASP A 257 15.14 -0.07 0.77
CA ASP A 257 13.85 0.28 1.40
C ASP A 257 14.03 1.32 2.49
N HIS A 258 15.06 1.17 3.34
CA HIS A 258 15.35 2.16 4.37
C HIS A 258 15.75 3.51 3.75
N LEU A 259 16.59 3.50 2.71
CA LEU A 259 17.03 4.72 2.02
C LEU A 259 15.86 5.44 1.33
N ARG A 260 14.95 4.71 0.70
CA ARG A 260 13.86 5.30 -0.09
C ARG A 260 12.64 5.71 0.74
N ASN A 261 12.32 4.98 1.81
CA ASN A 261 11.13 5.24 2.64
C ASN A 261 11.40 6.24 3.78
N ASN A 262 12.67 6.56 4.05
CA ASN A 262 13.04 7.55 5.06
C ASN A 262 13.25 8.93 4.41
N LYS A 263 12.45 9.93 4.83
CA LYS A 263 12.50 11.31 4.32
C LYS A 263 13.90 11.95 4.38
N ILE A 264 14.73 11.53 5.33
CA ILE A 264 16.11 12.05 5.48
C ILE A 264 17.01 11.58 4.32
N HIS A 265 16.82 10.34 3.86
CA HIS A 265 17.70 9.68 2.89
C HIS A 265 17.13 9.70 1.47
N MET A 266 15.81 9.86 1.33
CA MET A 266 15.06 9.75 0.09
C MET A 266 15.59 10.66 -1.03
N GLU A 267 15.89 11.93 -0.73
CA GLU A 267 16.41 12.86 -1.74
C GLU A 267 17.77 12.40 -2.28
N THR A 268 18.67 11.95 -1.39
CA THR A 268 19.98 11.42 -1.78
C THR A 268 19.83 10.15 -2.62
N TYR A 269 18.90 9.26 -2.24
CA TYR A 269 18.59 8.04 -2.99
C TYR A 269 18.16 8.39 -4.42
N ILE A 270 17.19 9.30 -4.58
CA ILE A 270 16.66 9.73 -5.88
C ILE A 270 17.77 10.32 -6.75
N ALA A 271 18.59 11.22 -6.18
CA ALA A 271 19.69 11.84 -6.89
C ALA A 271 20.71 10.79 -7.38
N LYS A 272 21.11 9.85 -6.52
CA LYS A 272 22.07 8.80 -6.87
C LYS A 272 21.52 7.78 -7.87
N ALA A 273 20.27 7.40 -7.75
CA ALA A 273 19.62 6.52 -8.73
C ALA A 273 19.60 7.15 -10.14
N ASN A 274 19.27 8.44 -10.25
CA ASN A 274 19.30 9.16 -11.53
C ASN A 274 20.72 9.29 -12.10
N GLU A 275 21.70 9.63 -11.26
CA GLU A 275 23.13 9.71 -11.65
C GLU A 275 23.59 8.37 -12.24
N ILE A 276 23.38 7.27 -11.51
CA ILE A 276 23.81 5.92 -11.90
C ILE A 276 23.08 5.43 -13.15
N ALA A 277 21.78 5.71 -13.28
CA ALA A 277 21.02 5.37 -14.48
C ALA A 277 21.59 6.05 -15.74
N GLY A 278 21.99 7.32 -15.62
CA GLY A 278 22.63 8.08 -16.69
C GLY A 278 24.05 7.60 -17.00
N GLU A 279 24.87 7.38 -15.97
CA GLU A 279 26.25 6.87 -16.14
C GLU A 279 26.31 5.51 -16.84
N LEU A 280 25.36 4.63 -16.53
CA LEU A 280 25.28 3.29 -17.10
C LEU A 280 24.48 3.22 -18.39
N ASP A 281 23.80 4.31 -18.78
CA ASP A 281 22.89 4.39 -19.93
C ASP A 281 21.80 3.28 -19.86
N LEU A 282 21.20 3.12 -18.66
CA LEU A 282 20.30 1.99 -18.37
C LEU A 282 19.02 2.04 -19.20
N GLU A 283 18.36 3.21 -19.30
CA GLU A 283 17.09 3.36 -20.04
C GLU A 283 17.25 2.88 -21.49
N LYS A 284 18.36 3.24 -22.14
CA LYS A 284 18.64 2.83 -23.52
C LYS A 284 19.02 1.35 -23.64
N LYS A 285 19.89 0.85 -22.75
CA LYS A 285 20.34 -0.56 -22.80
C LYS A 285 19.23 -1.55 -22.44
N CYS A 286 18.25 -1.11 -21.67
CA CYS A 286 17.12 -1.91 -21.22
C CYS A 286 15.84 -1.64 -22.01
N GLU A 287 15.88 -0.93 -23.14
CA GLU A 287 14.69 -0.54 -23.93
C GLU A 287 13.81 -1.72 -24.38
N ASN A 288 14.41 -2.90 -24.54
CA ASN A 288 13.74 -4.13 -24.99
C ASN A 288 13.18 -4.98 -23.83
N ILE A 289 13.40 -4.56 -22.59
CA ILE A 289 12.86 -5.22 -21.41
C ILE A 289 11.46 -4.66 -21.15
N THR A 290 10.48 -5.55 -21.04
CA THR A 290 9.07 -5.18 -20.82
C THR A 290 8.60 -5.42 -19.39
N ASP A 291 9.36 -6.21 -18.61
CA ASP A 291 9.05 -6.53 -17.22
C ASP A 291 10.30 -6.28 -16.37
N PHE A 292 10.19 -5.30 -15.49
CA PHE A 292 11.23 -4.85 -14.56
C PHE A 292 11.01 -5.37 -13.13
N GLY A 293 10.10 -6.32 -12.91
CA GLY A 293 9.89 -6.92 -11.59
C GLY A 293 8.90 -6.12 -10.74
N GLN A 294 9.16 -6.00 -9.44
CA GLN A 294 8.27 -5.36 -8.46
C GLN A 294 8.80 -4.05 -7.88
N ARG A 295 10.07 -3.71 -8.08
CA ARG A 295 10.76 -2.60 -7.42
C ARG A 295 11.25 -1.59 -8.43
N ASP A 296 10.75 -0.37 -8.36
CA ASP A 296 11.25 0.71 -9.22
C ASP A 296 12.51 1.34 -8.61
N THR A 297 13.66 0.73 -8.87
CA THR A 297 14.95 1.20 -8.37
C THR A 297 15.35 2.50 -9.05
N PHE A 298 15.13 2.57 -10.36
CA PHE A 298 15.43 3.65 -11.28
C PHE A 298 14.17 4.20 -11.93
N ALA A 299 14.19 5.50 -12.24
CA ALA A 299 13.03 6.23 -12.70
C ALA A 299 12.44 5.76 -14.05
N PHE A 300 13.23 5.07 -14.90
CA PHE A 300 12.75 4.58 -16.19
C PHE A 300 11.90 3.31 -16.06
N GLU A 301 12.06 2.56 -14.96
CA GLU A 301 11.37 1.28 -14.74
C GLU A 301 9.87 1.49 -14.66
N GLU A 302 9.39 2.31 -13.72
CA GLU A 302 7.96 2.62 -13.60
C GLU A 302 7.41 3.24 -14.90
N LYS A 303 8.16 4.17 -15.50
CA LYS A 303 7.74 4.92 -16.68
C LYS A 303 7.46 3.98 -17.86
N SER A 304 8.21 2.88 -17.96
CA SER A 304 8.04 1.88 -19.01
C SER A 304 6.67 1.17 -18.94
N PHE A 305 6.01 1.15 -17.77
CA PHE A 305 4.70 0.52 -17.58
C PHE A 305 3.51 1.40 -17.98
N LEU A 306 3.69 2.72 -18.15
CA LEU A 306 2.58 3.63 -18.50
C LEU A 306 1.93 3.29 -19.86
N SER A 307 2.74 3.04 -20.90
CA SER A 307 2.20 2.72 -22.23
C SER A 307 1.54 1.32 -22.28
N PRO A 308 2.16 0.25 -21.73
CA PRO A 308 1.50 -1.05 -21.55
C PRO A 308 0.20 -0.96 -20.73
N LEU A 309 0.19 -0.19 -19.65
CA LEU A 309 -1.01 0.05 -18.83
C LEU A 309 -2.13 0.67 -19.66
N GLY A 310 -1.82 1.73 -20.43
CA GLY A 310 -2.80 2.34 -21.33
C GLY A 310 -3.38 1.34 -22.34
N ARG A 311 -2.54 0.49 -22.93
CA ARG A 311 -3.00 -0.57 -23.84
C ARG A 311 -3.91 -1.60 -23.15
N LEU A 312 -3.60 -2.00 -21.92
CA LEU A 312 -4.46 -2.91 -21.16
C LEU A 312 -5.84 -2.30 -20.89
N ILE A 313 -5.92 -1.00 -20.61
CA ILE A 313 -7.19 -0.30 -20.41
C ILE A 313 -7.97 -0.23 -21.72
N ILE A 314 -7.32 0.14 -22.83
CA ILE A 314 -7.93 0.15 -24.18
C ILE A 314 -8.47 -1.24 -24.56
N ASP A 315 -7.70 -2.29 -24.29
CA ASP A 315 -8.07 -3.69 -24.52
C ASP A 315 -9.12 -4.23 -23.54
N LYS A 316 -9.59 -3.42 -22.58
CA LYS A 316 -10.54 -3.81 -21.52
C LYS A 316 -10.04 -4.95 -20.63
N LYS A 317 -8.73 -5.08 -20.47
CA LYS A 317 -8.08 -6.04 -19.54
C LYS A 317 -7.94 -5.40 -18.16
N LEU A 318 -9.08 -5.02 -17.58
CA LEU A 318 -9.17 -4.12 -16.41
C LEU A 318 -8.47 -4.68 -15.16
N SER A 319 -8.61 -5.99 -14.89
CA SER A 319 -7.94 -6.62 -13.73
C SER A 319 -6.41 -6.57 -13.82
N ALA A 320 -5.84 -6.71 -15.02
CA ALA A 320 -4.40 -6.60 -15.22
C ALA A 320 -3.92 -5.15 -15.11
N ALA A 321 -4.69 -4.19 -15.65
CA ALA A 321 -4.43 -2.77 -15.50
C ALA A 321 -4.45 -2.34 -14.02
N ASN A 322 -5.45 -2.78 -13.26
CA ASN A 322 -5.58 -2.48 -11.84
C ASN A 322 -4.41 -3.05 -11.02
N LYS A 323 -3.90 -4.23 -11.38
CA LYS A 323 -2.70 -4.79 -10.73
C LYS A 323 -1.49 -3.86 -10.90
N ILE A 324 -1.20 -3.43 -12.13
CA ILE A 324 -0.08 -2.51 -12.39
C ILE A 324 -0.24 -1.20 -11.61
N LEU A 325 -1.45 -0.62 -11.58
CA LEU A 325 -1.73 0.58 -10.81
C LEU A 325 -1.43 0.37 -9.32
N ASN A 326 -1.95 -0.69 -8.70
CA ASN A 326 -1.72 -0.95 -7.28
C ASN A 326 -0.24 -1.18 -6.94
N ASP A 327 0.49 -1.83 -7.84
CA ASP A 327 1.90 -2.16 -7.65
C ASP A 327 2.84 -0.93 -7.83
N ARG A 328 2.40 0.12 -8.53
CA ARG A 328 3.28 1.21 -8.99
C ARG A 328 2.84 2.62 -8.62
N PHE A 329 1.56 2.85 -8.34
CA PHE A 329 1.05 4.19 -8.03
C PHE A 329 1.72 4.82 -6.79
N ASN A 330 2.18 3.98 -5.85
CA ASN A 330 2.90 4.41 -4.65
C ASN A 330 4.43 4.36 -4.80
N SER A 331 4.94 4.23 -6.02
CA SER A 331 6.36 4.26 -6.28
C SER A 331 6.96 5.62 -5.88
N ILE A 332 8.20 5.62 -5.41
CA ILE A 332 8.86 6.85 -4.95
C ILE A 332 8.95 7.89 -6.07
N TRP A 333 9.08 7.41 -7.31
CA TRP A 333 9.17 8.25 -8.50
C TRP A 333 7.85 8.92 -8.83
N VAL A 334 6.72 8.26 -8.54
CA VAL A 334 5.38 8.82 -8.75
C VAL A 334 5.05 9.82 -7.65
N ILE A 335 5.36 9.50 -6.40
CA ILE A 335 5.02 10.36 -5.26
C ILE A 335 5.82 11.68 -5.25
N ASN A 336 7.06 11.68 -5.76
CA ASN A 336 7.97 12.83 -5.68
C ASN A 336 8.04 13.68 -6.97
N ASP A 337 7.22 13.38 -7.99
CA ASP A 337 7.18 14.12 -9.25
C ASP A 337 5.73 14.39 -9.64
N ASP A 338 5.33 15.66 -9.59
CA ASP A 338 3.94 16.09 -9.82
C ASP A 338 3.43 15.66 -11.20
N LEU A 339 4.27 15.74 -12.23
CA LEU A 339 3.86 15.35 -13.58
C LEU A 339 3.66 13.83 -13.66
N ARG A 340 4.57 13.03 -13.09
CA ARG A 340 4.41 11.58 -13.02
C ARG A 340 3.17 11.20 -12.24
N HIS A 341 2.92 11.82 -11.09
CA HIS A 341 1.71 11.61 -10.32
C HIS A 341 0.44 11.86 -11.17
N LEU A 342 0.40 12.96 -11.92
CA LEU A 342 -0.70 13.25 -12.83
C LEU A 342 -0.85 12.20 -13.95
N LEU A 343 0.24 11.74 -14.57
CA LEU A 343 0.19 10.70 -15.60
C LEU A 343 -0.42 9.40 -15.08
N TRP A 344 0.03 8.94 -13.92
CA TRP A 344 -0.52 7.74 -13.28
C TRP A 344 -1.97 7.95 -12.84
N THR A 345 -2.33 9.18 -12.44
CA THR A 345 -3.71 9.53 -12.11
C THR A 345 -4.59 9.52 -13.36
N ILE A 346 -4.12 9.96 -14.53
CA ILE A 346 -4.85 9.82 -15.81
C ILE A 346 -5.17 8.34 -16.06
N ALA A 347 -4.18 7.47 -15.96
CA ALA A 347 -4.38 6.03 -16.19
C ALA A 347 -5.39 5.43 -15.21
N LYS A 348 -5.33 5.81 -13.92
CA LYS A 348 -6.31 5.40 -12.92
C LYS A 348 -7.72 5.89 -13.24
N ARG A 349 -7.90 7.18 -13.55
CA ARG A 349 -9.21 7.76 -13.89
C ARG A 349 -9.77 7.21 -15.21
N SER A 350 -8.89 6.86 -16.14
CA SER A 350 -9.26 6.16 -17.37
C SER A 350 -9.84 4.79 -17.05
N LEU A 351 -9.17 4.02 -16.18
CA LEU A 351 -9.67 2.72 -15.74
C LEU A 351 -11.03 2.85 -15.04
N ASP A 352 -11.14 3.73 -14.05
CA ASP A 352 -12.39 3.97 -13.30
C ASP A 352 -13.54 4.32 -14.26
N LEU A 353 -13.30 5.19 -15.24
CA LEU A 353 -14.31 5.61 -16.21
C LEU A 353 -14.75 4.48 -17.15
N ILE A 354 -13.81 3.68 -17.66
CA ILE A 354 -14.14 2.54 -18.52
C ILE A 354 -14.96 1.50 -17.73
N GLU A 355 -14.55 1.17 -16.50
CA GLU A 355 -15.32 0.28 -15.61
C GLU A 355 -16.73 0.84 -15.33
N GLY A 356 -16.84 2.15 -15.09
CA GLY A 356 -18.11 2.84 -14.89
C GLY A 356 -19.02 2.78 -16.12
N ILE A 357 -18.47 2.97 -17.32
CA ILE A 357 -19.21 2.87 -18.59
C ILE A 357 -19.72 1.45 -18.80
N GLU A 358 -18.91 0.42 -18.56
CA GLU A 358 -19.33 -0.98 -18.72
C GLU A 358 -20.46 -1.33 -17.76
N THR A 359 -20.31 -0.96 -16.49
CA THR A 359 -21.35 -1.16 -15.47
C THR A 359 -22.65 -0.43 -15.86
N ALA A 360 -22.55 0.82 -16.31
CA ALA A 360 -23.71 1.60 -16.70
C ALA A 360 -24.40 1.08 -17.97
N ALA A 361 -23.64 0.52 -18.92
CA ALA A 361 -24.17 -0.09 -20.13
C ALA A 361 -24.99 -1.36 -19.85
N GLU A 362 -24.67 -2.10 -18.79
CA GLU A 362 -25.51 -3.23 -18.35
C GLU A 362 -26.83 -2.74 -17.74
N LEU A 363 -26.75 -1.72 -16.88
CA LEU A 363 -27.90 -1.14 -16.18
C LEU A 363 -28.88 -0.39 -17.11
N ILE A 364 -28.41 0.16 -18.23
CA ILE A 364 -29.24 0.98 -19.12
C ILE A 364 -30.48 0.21 -19.62
N ASN A 365 -30.35 -1.11 -19.82
CA ASN A 365 -31.43 -1.95 -20.29
C ASN A 365 -32.57 -2.01 -19.28
N GLU A 366 -32.25 -2.01 -17.98
CA GLU A 366 -33.24 -2.03 -16.88
C GLU A 366 -34.02 -0.72 -16.79
N TYR A 367 -33.34 0.41 -17.02
CA TYR A 367 -33.92 1.74 -16.89
C TYR A 367 -34.57 2.28 -18.18
N SER A 368 -34.40 1.59 -19.32
CA SER A 368 -34.87 2.09 -20.64
C SER A 368 -36.34 1.82 -20.96
N ARG A 369 -37.13 1.27 -20.03
CA ARG A 369 -38.54 0.91 -20.23
C ARG A 369 -39.42 2.12 -20.55
N ASP A 370 -39.27 3.19 -19.79
CA ASP A 370 -40.01 4.44 -19.94
C ASP A 370 -39.17 5.64 -19.47
N LEU A 371 -39.65 6.84 -19.76
CA LEU A 371 -38.92 8.07 -19.49
C LEU A 371 -38.72 8.32 -17.99
N ASP A 372 -39.67 7.92 -17.13
CA ASP A 372 -39.55 8.12 -15.68
C ASP A 372 -38.48 7.19 -15.08
N SER A 373 -38.49 5.93 -15.52
CA SER A 373 -37.49 4.92 -15.17
C SER A 373 -36.09 5.34 -15.58
N LEU A 374 -35.93 5.92 -16.77
CA LEU A 374 -34.63 6.41 -17.25
C LEU A 374 -34.12 7.57 -16.39
N VAL A 375 -34.99 8.52 -16.04
CA VAL A 375 -34.61 9.65 -15.17
C VAL A 375 -34.26 9.17 -13.77
N SER A 376 -35.03 8.25 -13.19
CA SER A 376 -34.68 7.62 -11.90
C SER A 376 -33.33 6.91 -11.97
N GLY A 377 -33.12 6.05 -12.96
CA GLY A 377 -31.86 5.32 -13.13
C GLY A 377 -30.66 6.23 -13.31
N TYR A 378 -30.82 7.33 -14.05
CA TYR A 378 -29.79 8.34 -14.17
C TYR A 378 -29.44 8.96 -12.82
N CYS A 379 -30.45 9.37 -12.06
CA CYS A 379 -30.25 10.00 -10.77
C CYS A 379 -29.74 9.05 -9.67
N GLU A 380 -30.02 7.75 -9.78
CA GLU A 380 -29.56 6.75 -8.82
C GLU A 380 -28.14 6.26 -9.13
N ARG A 381 -27.84 5.99 -10.40
CA ARG A 381 -26.63 5.27 -10.81
C ARG A 381 -25.90 5.88 -11.99
N LEU A 382 -26.58 6.25 -13.08
CA LEU A 382 -25.87 6.59 -14.34
C LEU A 382 -25.12 7.94 -14.28
N TYR A 383 -25.50 8.86 -13.38
CA TYR A 383 -24.76 10.11 -13.17
C TYR A 383 -23.31 9.89 -12.73
N THR A 384 -22.99 8.72 -12.16
CA THR A 384 -21.63 8.38 -11.71
C THR A 384 -20.63 8.35 -12.87
N VAL A 385 -21.06 7.95 -14.07
CA VAL A 385 -20.19 7.98 -15.27
C VAL A 385 -19.82 9.42 -15.63
N ASP A 386 -20.75 10.36 -15.52
CA ASP A 386 -20.50 11.77 -15.78
C ASP A 386 -19.53 12.39 -14.76
N LYS A 387 -19.65 11.98 -13.48
CA LYS A 387 -18.68 12.33 -12.44
C LYS A 387 -17.28 11.81 -12.78
N LEU A 388 -17.17 10.52 -13.13
CA LEU A 388 -15.89 9.89 -13.49
C LEU A 388 -15.25 10.56 -14.71
N HIS A 389 -16.05 10.92 -15.71
CA HIS A 389 -15.57 11.65 -16.88
C HIS A 389 -15.06 13.05 -16.52
N ARG A 390 -15.76 13.79 -15.65
CA ARG A 390 -15.26 15.09 -15.17
C ARG A 390 -13.94 14.96 -14.41
N GLU A 391 -13.84 13.98 -13.49
CA GLU A 391 -12.61 13.73 -12.74
C GLU A 391 -11.46 13.36 -13.68
N PHE A 392 -11.71 12.55 -14.71
CA PHE A 392 -10.74 12.24 -15.75
C PHE A 392 -10.29 13.49 -16.52
N GLU A 393 -11.22 14.29 -17.05
CA GLU A 393 -10.90 15.49 -17.82
C GLU A 393 -10.17 16.55 -16.98
N GLN A 394 -10.50 16.67 -15.70
CA GLN A 394 -9.81 17.57 -14.79
C GLN A 394 -8.31 17.22 -14.70
N VAL A 395 -7.98 15.95 -14.46
CA VAL A 395 -6.58 15.51 -14.34
C VAL A 395 -5.86 15.67 -15.69
N VAL A 396 -6.53 15.36 -16.81
CA VAL A 396 -5.96 15.59 -18.15
C VAL A 396 -5.64 17.07 -18.35
N ALA A 397 -6.53 17.99 -17.93
CA ALA A 397 -6.29 19.43 -18.05
C ALA A 397 -5.10 19.91 -17.18
N GLU A 398 -4.95 19.35 -15.97
CA GLU A 398 -3.86 19.68 -15.03
C GLU A 398 -2.46 19.34 -15.56
N THR A 399 -2.34 18.44 -16.53
CA THR A 399 -1.04 18.13 -17.18
C THR A 399 -0.56 19.17 -18.18
N TYR A 400 -1.41 20.13 -18.58
CA TYR A 400 -1.11 21.13 -19.60
C TYR A 400 -0.60 20.55 -20.93
N GLY A 401 -1.08 19.36 -21.33
CA GLY A 401 -0.67 18.71 -22.57
C GLY A 401 0.52 17.74 -22.45
N ASN A 402 1.11 17.61 -21.26
CA ASN A 402 2.30 16.78 -21.04
C ASN A 402 1.93 15.32 -20.73
N TYR A 403 1.21 14.65 -21.62
CA TYR A 403 0.77 13.25 -21.45
C TYR A 403 1.02 12.36 -22.66
N SER A 404 2.05 12.67 -23.46
CA SER A 404 2.42 11.92 -24.66
C SER A 404 2.43 10.38 -24.52
N PRO A 405 2.91 9.77 -23.41
CA PRO A 405 2.84 8.31 -23.24
C PRO A 405 1.41 7.72 -23.20
N LEU A 406 0.41 8.55 -22.92
CA LEU A 406 -1.00 8.19 -22.71
C LEU A 406 -1.93 8.88 -23.72
N GLU A 407 -1.41 9.51 -24.78
CA GLU A 407 -2.22 10.26 -25.75
C GLU A 407 -3.28 9.39 -26.45
N ASP A 408 -2.91 8.16 -26.80
CA ASP A 408 -3.83 7.18 -27.39
C ASP A 408 -4.91 6.75 -26.38
N LEU A 409 -4.50 6.48 -25.13
CA LEU A 409 -5.45 6.15 -24.04
C LEU A 409 -6.48 7.26 -23.84
N VAL A 410 -6.02 8.51 -23.73
CA VAL A 410 -6.91 9.66 -23.50
C VAL A 410 -7.91 9.80 -24.64
N SER A 411 -7.43 9.69 -25.88
CA SER A 411 -8.28 9.73 -27.08
C SER A 411 -9.35 8.64 -27.07
N GLN A 412 -8.98 7.40 -26.77
CA GLN A 412 -9.89 6.24 -26.74
C GLN A 412 -10.90 6.32 -25.59
N VAL A 413 -10.49 6.78 -24.42
CA VAL A 413 -11.37 6.95 -23.26
C VAL A 413 -12.42 8.04 -23.51
N ARG A 414 -12.03 9.16 -24.13
CA ARG A 414 -12.97 10.20 -24.58
C ARG A 414 -13.98 9.65 -25.58
N GLU A 415 -13.54 8.86 -26.54
CA GLU A 415 -14.44 8.25 -27.53
C GLU A 415 -15.40 7.23 -26.90
N ALA A 416 -14.93 6.46 -25.92
CA ALA A 416 -15.78 5.54 -25.15
C ALA A 416 -16.89 6.31 -24.39
N TYR A 417 -16.55 7.42 -23.73
CA TYR A 417 -17.53 8.26 -23.07
C TYR A 417 -18.51 8.91 -24.07
N ASN A 418 -18.01 9.45 -25.18
CA ASN A 418 -18.85 10.06 -26.22
C ASN A 418 -19.86 9.05 -26.78
N THR A 419 -19.41 7.82 -27.05
CA THR A 419 -20.26 6.73 -27.54
C THR A 419 -21.35 6.38 -26.52
N TYR A 420 -20.96 6.22 -25.25
CA TYR A 420 -21.88 5.96 -24.15
C TYR A 420 -22.94 7.08 -24.00
N SER A 421 -22.48 8.34 -23.99
CA SER A 421 -23.33 9.52 -23.81
C SER A 421 -24.31 9.68 -24.98
N ALA A 422 -23.85 9.47 -26.22
CA ALA A 422 -24.69 9.51 -27.41
C ALA A 422 -25.81 8.45 -27.36
N ASN A 423 -25.50 7.23 -26.90
CA ASN A 423 -26.49 6.16 -26.74
C ASN A 423 -27.57 6.52 -25.70
N ILE A 424 -27.17 7.02 -24.52
CA ILE A 424 -28.10 7.49 -23.49
C ILE A 424 -28.99 8.62 -24.04
N GLN A 425 -28.39 9.56 -24.76
CA GLN A 425 -29.09 10.69 -25.36
C GLN A 425 -30.11 10.24 -26.42
N GLU A 426 -29.77 9.26 -27.26
CA GLU A 426 -30.69 8.71 -28.26
C GLU A 426 -31.92 8.07 -27.60
N ILE A 427 -31.70 7.23 -26.56
CA ILE A 427 -32.77 6.60 -25.78
C ILE A 427 -33.65 7.67 -25.14
N PHE A 428 -33.04 8.69 -24.52
CA PHE A 428 -33.75 9.80 -23.89
C PHE A 428 -34.62 10.55 -24.91
N ILE A 429 -34.08 10.97 -26.05
CA ILE A 429 -34.82 11.70 -27.09
C ILE A 429 -35.99 10.86 -27.61
N ARG A 430 -35.77 9.56 -27.83
CA ARG A 430 -36.83 8.64 -28.26
C ARG A 430 -37.97 8.58 -27.24
N LEU A 431 -37.65 8.43 -25.96
CA LEU A 431 -38.65 8.37 -24.89
C LEU A 431 -39.36 9.71 -24.67
N VAL A 432 -38.66 10.83 -24.81
CA VAL A 432 -39.27 12.18 -24.77
C VAL A 432 -40.25 12.39 -25.92
N LYS A 433 -39.91 11.96 -27.14
CA LYS A 433 -40.84 12.05 -28.29
C LYS A 433 -42.13 11.25 -28.07
N GLN A 434 -42.06 10.17 -27.29
CA GLN A 434 -43.21 9.31 -27.00
C GLN A 434 -44.06 9.83 -25.82
N ASN A 435 -43.42 10.30 -24.75
CA ASN A 435 -44.08 10.62 -23.47
C ASN A 435 -44.26 12.12 -23.23
N GLY A 436 -43.60 12.97 -24.03
CA GLY A 436 -43.51 14.41 -23.79
C GLY A 436 -42.44 14.78 -22.75
N TRP A 437 -42.18 16.08 -22.64
CA TRP A 437 -41.29 16.65 -21.62
C TRP A 437 -41.86 17.98 -21.11
N PRO A 438 -41.77 18.28 -19.82
CA PRO A 438 -41.22 17.48 -18.72
C PRO A 438 -42.20 16.40 -18.22
N LEU A 439 -41.69 15.43 -17.46
CA LEU A 439 -42.52 14.42 -16.77
C LEU A 439 -43.52 15.09 -15.81
N GLU A 440 -44.80 14.70 -15.88
CA GLU A 440 -45.87 15.29 -15.06
C GLU A 440 -45.69 15.04 -13.56
N ASN A 441 -45.17 13.86 -13.19
CA ASN A 441 -44.99 13.45 -11.80
C ASN A 441 -43.68 13.98 -11.17
N ARG A 442 -42.92 14.81 -11.89
CA ARG A 442 -41.65 15.37 -11.39
C ARG A 442 -41.69 16.89 -11.26
N LEU A 443 -40.93 17.41 -10.31
CA LEU A 443 -40.86 18.85 -10.06
C LEU A 443 -40.24 19.56 -11.26
N ARG A 444 -40.92 20.59 -11.76
CA ARG A 444 -40.47 21.44 -12.87
C ARG A 444 -39.64 22.60 -12.34
N SER A 445 -38.60 23.01 -13.08
CA SER A 445 -37.75 24.14 -12.69
C SER A 445 -38.53 25.43 -12.45
N THR A 446 -39.55 25.70 -13.26
CA THR A 446 -40.46 26.85 -13.14
C THR A 446 -41.31 26.86 -11.87
N ARG A 447 -41.45 25.72 -11.19
CA ARG A 447 -42.23 25.59 -9.95
C ARG A 447 -41.40 25.54 -8.68
N VAL A 448 -40.06 25.43 -8.78
CA VAL A 448 -39.17 25.30 -7.62
C VAL A 448 -39.37 26.45 -6.63
N PHE A 449 -39.40 27.69 -7.11
CA PHE A 449 -39.60 28.85 -6.26
C PHE A 449 -40.96 28.81 -5.54
N ASN A 450 -42.04 28.64 -6.29
CA ASN A 450 -43.40 28.67 -5.75
C ASN A 450 -43.69 27.49 -4.80
N ASP A 451 -43.23 26.29 -5.16
CA ASP A 451 -43.56 25.08 -4.41
C ASP A 451 -42.67 24.88 -3.17
N LEU A 452 -41.41 25.34 -3.22
CA LEU A 452 -40.43 25.14 -2.13
C LEU A 452 -40.11 26.43 -1.37
N ILE A 453 -39.83 27.54 -2.05
CA ILE A 453 -39.31 28.77 -1.42
C ILE A 453 -40.41 29.62 -0.81
N ASP A 454 -41.56 29.79 -1.48
CA ASP A 454 -42.66 30.62 -0.99
C ASP A 454 -43.14 30.21 0.42
N ARG A 455 -43.08 28.91 0.73
CA ARG A 455 -43.45 28.39 2.05
C ARG A 455 -42.56 28.92 3.17
N HIS A 456 -41.28 29.16 2.89
CA HIS A 456 -40.34 29.74 3.85
C HIS A 456 -40.51 31.26 3.96
N LEU A 457 -40.81 31.93 2.85
CA LEU A 457 -41.09 33.37 2.83
C LEU A 457 -42.37 33.71 3.62
N MET A 458 -43.44 32.92 3.47
CA MET A 458 -44.68 33.06 4.26
C MET A 458 -44.43 32.93 5.77
N LYS A 459 -43.45 32.10 6.17
CA LYS A 459 -43.00 31.94 7.57
C LYS A 459 -42.00 33.01 8.02
N ARG A 460 -41.74 34.05 7.20
CA ARG A 460 -40.75 35.11 7.44
C ARG A 460 -39.33 34.60 7.73
N THR A 461 -38.99 33.42 7.20
CA THR A 461 -37.62 32.91 7.27
C THR A 461 -36.74 33.66 6.28
N ARG A 462 -35.50 34.03 6.66
CA ARG A 462 -34.54 34.63 5.74
C ARG A 462 -34.02 33.53 4.80
N VAL A 463 -34.17 33.73 3.50
CA VAL A 463 -33.77 32.76 2.48
C VAL A 463 -32.80 33.43 1.52
N ALA A 464 -31.66 32.77 1.25
CA ALA A 464 -30.81 33.07 0.11
C ALA A 464 -31.11 32.04 -0.99
N PHE A 465 -31.42 32.52 -2.20
CA PHE A 465 -31.73 31.66 -3.35
C PHE A 465 -30.71 31.90 -4.45
N PHE A 466 -30.02 30.83 -4.85
CA PHE A 466 -29.04 30.84 -5.92
C PHE A 466 -29.60 30.06 -7.10
N MET A 467 -29.65 30.69 -8.27
CA MET A 467 -29.99 30.05 -9.52
C MET A 467 -28.72 29.91 -10.34
N VAL A 468 -28.25 28.66 -10.51
CA VAL A 468 -27.02 28.34 -11.22
C VAL A 468 -27.39 27.82 -12.59
N ASP A 469 -26.83 28.40 -13.64
CA ASP A 469 -27.03 27.92 -15.00
C ASP A 469 -26.24 26.63 -15.24
N ALA A 470 -26.84 25.71 -16.00
CA ALA A 470 -26.23 24.46 -16.46
C ALA A 470 -25.55 23.59 -15.38
N LEU A 471 -25.97 23.66 -14.11
CA LEU A 471 -25.44 22.78 -13.06
C LEU A 471 -25.87 21.33 -13.36
N ARG A 472 -24.90 20.48 -13.76
CA ARG A 472 -25.14 19.06 -14.00
C ARG A 472 -25.57 18.37 -12.71
N TYR A 473 -26.40 17.34 -12.85
CA TYR A 473 -26.93 16.60 -11.70
C TYR A 473 -25.82 16.02 -10.81
N GLU A 474 -24.76 15.46 -11.40
CA GLU A 474 -23.63 14.87 -10.67
C GLU A 474 -22.88 15.89 -9.79
N LEU A 475 -22.73 17.14 -10.26
CA LEU A 475 -22.20 18.25 -9.46
C LEU A 475 -23.13 18.61 -8.31
N GLY A 476 -24.44 18.54 -8.53
CA GLY A 476 -25.44 18.73 -7.48
C GLY A 476 -25.32 17.69 -6.36
N VAL A 477 -25.09 16.42 -6.73
CA VAL A 477 -24.84 15.32 -5.76
C VAL A 477 -23.54 15.56 -4.99
N GLU A 478 -22.47 15.99 -5.66
CA GLU A 478 -21.21 16.31 -4.99
C GLU A 478 -21.36 17.49 -4.02
N LEU A 479 -22.06 18.55 -4.42
CA LEU A 479 -22.36 19.69 -3.57
C LEU A 479 -23.19 19.30 -2.34
N GLU A 480 -24.20 18.43 -2.51
CA GLU A 480 -24.94 17.86 -1.38
C GLU A 480 -24.00 17.14 -0.41
N ASN A 481 -23.13 16.27 -0.91
CA ASN A 481 -22.20 15.50 -0.07
C ASN A 481 -21.23 16.41 0.70
N LEU A 482 -20.74 17.49 0.09
CA LEU A 482 -19.89 18.47 0.75
C LEU A 482 -20.63 19.21 1.88
N LEU A 483 -21.88 19.61 1.65
CA LEU A 483 -22.67 20.40 2.60
C LEU A 483 -23.25 19.55 3.75
N ASN A 484 -23.52 18.27 3.52
CA ASN A 484 -24.09 17.35 4.52
C ASN A 484 -23.22 17.17 5.78
N ASN A 485 -21.93 17.50 5.71
CA ASN A 485 -21.04 17.44 6.87
C ASN A 485 -21.31 18.54 7.90
N GLU A 486 -21.89 19.68 7.48
CA GLU A 486 -22.05 20.86 8.33
C GLU A 486 -23.50 21.37 8.41
N TYR A 487 -24.35 20.97 7.47
CA TYR A 487 -25.71 21.52 7.31
C TYR A 487 -26.76 20.43 7.10
N ASN A 488 -28.00 20.76 7.44
CA ASN A 488 -29.15 19.95 7.05
C ASN A 488 -29.48 20.22 5.57
N VAL A 489 -29.12 19.29 4.69
CA VAL A 489 -29.37 19.41 3.25
C VAL A 489 -30.60 18.58 2.86
N SER A 490 -31.36 19.09 1.89
CA SER A 490 -32.37 18.31 1.19
C SER A 490 -32.13 18.40 -0.31
N PHE A 491 -31.91 17.25 -0.95
CA PHE A 491 -31.67 17.18 -2.38
C PHE A 491 -32.91 16.70 -3.13
N ARG A 492 -33.23 17.39 -4.24
CA ARG A 492 -34.41 17.08 -5.06
C ARG A 492 -34.07 17.20 -6.53
N GLN A 493 -34.50 16.20 -7.29
CA GLN A 493 -34.39 16.18 -8.74
C GLN A 493 -35.42 17.14 -9.35
N VAL A 494 -34.99 17.91 -10.34
CA VAL A 494 -35.83 18.90 -11.01
C VAL A 494 -35.70 18.73 -12.52
N CYS A 495 -36.82 18.58 -13.21
CA CYS A 495 -36.86 18.57 -14.66
C CYS A 495 -36.77 20.02 -15.17
N VAL A 496 -35.70 20.33 -15.90
CA VAL A 496 -35.54 21.64 -16.52
C VAL A 496 -36.54 21.76 -17.67
N THR A 497 -37.46 22.72 -17.54
CA THR A 497 -38.30 23.18 -18.64
C THR A 497 -37.64 24.41 -19.23
N GLY A 498 -37.32 24.39 -20.52
CA GLY A 498 -36.59 25.46 -21.18
C GLY A 498 -37.15 26.84 -20.87
N CYS A 499 -36.30 27.70 -20.33
CA CYS A 499 -36.46 29.15 -20.34
C CYS A 499 -35.08 29.68 -20.74
N GLY A 500 -34.81 29.79 -22.05
CA GLY A 500 -33.45 30.09 -22.53
C GLY A 500 -33.11 29.92 -24.02
N LEU A 501 -34.07 29.80 -24.93
CA LEU A 501 -33.91 30.31 -26.30
C LEU A 501 -34.70 31.61 -26.33
N TRP A 502 -34.09 32.69 -25.84
CA TRP A 502 -34.57 34.04 -26.13
C TRP A 502 -34.34 34.29 -27.61
N CYS A 503 -35.26 33.82 -28.46
CA CYS A 503 -35.54 34.54 -29.69
C CYS A 503 -35.98 35.95 -29.25
N TYR A 504 -35.09 36.92 -29.39
CA TYR A 504 -35.48 38.32 -29.43
C TYR A 504 -36.46 38.49 -30.59
N ASN A 505 -37.76 38.37 -30.31
CA ASN A 505 -38.77 39.00 -31.13
C ASN A 505 -38.55 40.50 -30.99
N LEU A 506 -37.82 41.07 -31.94
CA LEU A 506 -37.84 42.49 -32.20
C LEU A 506 -39.30 42.89 -32.48
N PRO A 507 -39.88 43.84 -31.73
CA PRO A 507 -41.18 44.38 -32.06
C PRO A 507 -41.06 45.14 -33.39
N SER A 508 -42.00 44.87 -34.30
CA SER A 508 -42.28 45.68 -35.49
C SER A 508 -42.78 47.07 -35.12
#